data_AF-A0A4Y8C7Q2-F1
#
_entry.id   AF-A0A4Y8C7Q2-F1
#
_cell.length_a   1.000
_cell.length_b   1.000
_cell.length_c   1.000
_cell.angle_alpha   90.00
_cell.angle_beta   90.00
_cell.angle_gamma   90.00
#
_symmetry.space_group_name_H-M   'P 1'
#
loop_
_entity.id
_entity.type
_entity.pdbx_description
1 polymer ?
#
loop_
_entity_poly.entity_id
_entity_poly.type
_entity_poly.pdbx_seq_one_letter_code
_entity_poly.pdbx_strand_id
1 'polypeptide(L)'
;MAFMNFSGFFYARNDLRLFKIEKKNELKSFFYKDYTLSSYKDALNLNNEIFFYQSLKEGLFKENDEILVSNLGKKIILFRNFTQNCDNFNEAKLKQILLLFFLLLASVFFA
;
A
#
# COMPACT_ATOMS: atom_id res chain seq x y z
N MET A 1 22.71 17.32 -4.02
CA MET A 1 21.41 16.65 -4.25
C MET A 1 21.57 15.20 -3.85
N ALA A 2 21.11 14.83 -2.66
CA ALA A 2 21.15 13.44 -2.22
C ALA A 2 20.15 12.66 -3.07
N PHE A 3 20.65 11.81 -3.96
CA PHE A 3 19.86 10.76 -4.56
C PHE A 3 19.25 9.95 -3.42
N MET A 4 17.93 10.07 -3.21
CA MET A 4 17.18 9.14 -2.37
C MET A 4 17.34 7.76 -3.00
N ASN A 5 18.29 6.98 -2.46
CA ASN A 5 18.53 5.63 -2.91
C ASN A 5 17.36 4.76 -2.43
N PHE A 6 16.45 4.43 -3.35
CA PHE A 6 15.32 3.53 -3.11
C PHE A 6 15.75 2.08 -2.87
N SER A 7 17.06 1.76 -2.81
CA SER A 7 17.56 0.40 -2.52
C SER A 7 16.98 -0.19 -1.23
N GLY A 8 16.70 0.62 -0.21
CA GLY A 8 16.03 0.16 1.01
C GLY A 8 14.59 -0.31 0.78
N PHE A 9 13.90 0.25 -0.23
CA PHE A 9 12.56 -0.18 -0.67
C PHE A 9 12.60 -1.48 -1.47
N PHE A 10 13.72 -1.77 -2.15
CA PHE A 10 13.93 -2.99 -2.94
C PHE A 10 14.57 -4.14 -2.16
N TYR A 11 15.12 -3.89 -0.97
CA TYR A 11 15.67 -4.94 -0.12
C TYR A 11 14.59 -5.71 0.66
N ALA A 12 13.40 -5.11 0.82
CA ALA A 12 12.20 -5.85 1.19
C ALA A 12 11.71 -6.59 -0.07
N ARG A 13 11.52 -7.91 0.03
CA ARG A 13 10.88 -8.77 -0.99
C ARG A 13 9.45 -8.31 -1.25
N ASN A 14 9.31 -7.19 -1.94
CA ASN A 14 8.04 -6.64 -2.32
C ASN A 14 7.64 -7.30 -3.63
N ASP A 15 6.54 -8.03 -3.60
CA ASP A 15 5.95 -8.56 -4.82
C ASP A 15 5.22 -7.42 -5.54
N LEU A 16 5.23 -7.48 -6.87
CA LEU A 16 4.43 -6.62 -7.72
C LEU A 16 3.26 -7.44 -8.26
N ARG A 17 2.05 -6.93 -8.11
CA ARG A 17 0.85 -7.61 -8.59
C ARG A 17 -0.07 -6.63 -9.29
N LEU A 18 -0.47 -6.99 -10.51
CA LEU A 18 -1.51 -6.32 -11.26
C LEU A 18 -2.78 -7.17 -11.16
N PHE A 19 -3.88 -6.56 -10.74
CA PHE A 19 -5.15 -7.27 -10.68
C PHE A 19 -6.35 -6.32 -10.73
N LYS A 20 -7.52 -6.91 -10.99
CA LYS A 20 -8.81 -6.23 -10.92
C LYS A 20 -9.50 -6.54 -9.59
N ILE A 21 -10.07 -5.53 -8.95
CA ILE A 21 -10.77 -5.68 -7.67
C ILE A 21 -12.12 -6.35 -7.90
N GLU A 22 -12.32 -7.56 -7.35
CA GLU A 22 -13.61 -8.25 -7.36
C GLU A 22 -14.54 -7.66 -6.32
N LYS A 23 -14.12 -7.74 -5.05
CA LYS A 23 -14.88 -7.21 -3.92
C LYS A 23 -14.00 -6.34 -3.05
N LYS A 24 -14.57 -5.22 -2.61
CA LYS A 24 -13.97 -4.31 -1.63
C LYS A 24 -14.76 -4.40 -0.33
N ASN A 25 -14.05 -4.51 0.78
CA ASN A 25 -14.60 -4.22 2.10
C ASN A 25 -13.86 -3.03 2.72
N GLU A 26 -14.59 -2.14 3.39
CA GLU A 26 -14.05 -0.96 4.06
C GLU A 26 -14.54 -0.94 5.51
N LEU A 27 -13.60 -1.04 6.44
CA LEU A 27 -13.86 -0.86 7.86
C LEU A 27 -13.36 0.53 8.26
N LYS A 28 -14.26 1.33 8.82
CA LYS A 28 -13.93 2.65 9.35
C LYS A 28 -13.45 2.52 10.78
N SER A 29 -12.19 2.86 11.02
CA SER A 29 -11.64 3.14 12.35
C SER A 29 -11.71 4.65 12.65
N PHE A 30 -11.34 5.05 13.86
CA PHE A 30 -11.50 6.43 14.36
C PHE A 30 -10.76 7.47 13.49
N PHE A 31 -9.55 7.14 13.02
CA PHE A 31 -8.74 8.01 12.15
C PHE A 31 -8.41 7.37 10.80
N TYR A 32 -8.36 6.04 10.75
CA TYR A 32 -7.93 5.29 9.57
C TYR A 32 -9.09 4.51 8.96
N LYS A 33 -8.95 4.21 7.67
CA LYS A 33 -9.77 3.27 6.92
C LYS A 33 -8.96 2.04 6.60
N ASP A 34 -9.51 0.89 6.96
CA ASP A 34 -8.96 -0.41 6.67
C ASP A 34 -9.70 -1.02 5.48
N TYR A 35 -8.97 -1.18 4.38
CA TYR A 35 -9.46 -1.75 3.13
C TYR A 35 -9.03 -3.20 3.04
N THR A 36 -9.98 -4.07 2.73
CA THR A 36 -9.73 -5.45 2.31
C THR A 36 -10.17 -5.59 0.87
N LEU A 37 -9.23 -5.92 -0.01
CA LEU A 37 -9.43 -6.05 -1.45
C LEU A 37 -9.27 -7.51 -1.83
N SER A 38 -10.27 -8.06 -2.52
CA SER A 38 -10.16 -9.37 -3.16
C SER A 38 -9.93 -9.21 -4.65
N SER A 39 -9.01 -9.99 -5.21
CA SER A 39 -8.67 -9.96 -6.62
C SER A 39 -9.54 -10.94 -7.41
N TYR A 40 -10.00 -10.55 -8.60
CA TYR A 40 -10.60 -11.52 -9.53
C TYR A 40 -9.64 -12.70 -9.78
N LYS A 41 -10.23 -13.88 -9.94
CA LYS A 41 -9.51 -15.05 -10.41
C LYS A 41 -9.26 -14.92 -11.90
N ASP A 42 -8.00 -14.85 -12.30
CA ASP A 42 -7.59 -14.76 -13.70
C ASP A 42 -6.32 -15.61 -13.96
N ALA A 43 -5.78 -15.53 -15.17
CA ALA A 43 -4.58 -16.28 -15.55
C ALA A 43 -3.32 -15.86 -14.78
N LEU A 44 -3.30 -14.65 -14.20
CA LEU A 44 -2.19 -14.09 -13.43
C LEU A 44 -2.39 -14.26 -11.91
N ASN A 45 -3.64 -14.37 -11.45
CA ASN A 45 -4.08 -14.63 -10.08
C ASN A 45 -4.98 -15.87 -10.06
N LEU A 46 -4.32 -17.04 -10.03
CA LEU A 46 -4.99 -18.34 -9.98
C LEU A 46 -5.78 -18.57 -8.68
N ASN A 47 -5.38 -17.90 -7.61
CA ASN A 47 -6.05 -17.92 -6.32
C ASN A 47 -6.68 -16.55 -6.10
N ASN A 48 -7.93 -16.50 -5.62
CA ASN A 48 -8.61 -15.25 -5.29
C ASN A 48 -7.89 -14.63 -4.07
N GLU A 49 -6.85 -13.86 -4.34
CA GLU A 49 -5.98 -13.32 -3.33
C GLU A 49 -6.61 -12.13 -2.62
N ILE A 50 -6.27 -12.00 -1.34
CA ILE A 50 -6.80 -10.97 -0.48
C ILE A 50 -5.64 -10.07 -0.06
N PHE A 51 -5.82 -8.78 -0.28
CA PHE A 51 -4.88 -7.73 0.06
C PHE A 51 -5.47 -6.76 1.08
N PHE A 52 -4.60 -6.23 1.93
CA PHE A 52 -4.96 -5.30 2.99
C PHE A 52 -4.25 -3.96 2.80
N TYR A 53 -5.00 -2.87 2.94
CA TYR A 53 -4.45 -1.52 2.89
C TYR A 53 -5.07 -0.64 3.97
N GLN A 54 -4.28 0.25 4.55
CA GLN A 54 -4.74 1.20 5.56
C GLN A 54 -4.40 2.62 5.16
N SER A 55 -5.40 3.51 5.17
CA SER A 55 -5.24 4.90 4.75
C SER A 55 -6.13 5.87 5.50
N LEU A 56 -5.72 7.13 5.57
CA LEU A 56 -6.54 8.24 6.07
C LEU A 56 -7.58 8.71 5.04
N LYS A 57 -7.31 8.48 3.74
CA LYS A 57 -8.19 8.87 2.64
C LYS A 57 -9.30 7.86 2.41
N GLU A 58 -10.48 8.39 2.13
CA GLU A 58 -11.68 7.63 1.74
C GLU A 58 -11.76 7.48 0.21
N GLY A 59 -12.53 6.50 -0.26
CA GLY A 59 -12.89 6.39 -1.68
C GLY A 59 -11.75 5.99 -2.63
N LEU A 60 -10.63 5.45 -2.12
CA LEU A 60 -9.46 5.10 -2.94
C LEU A 60 -9.67 3.92 -3.90
N PHE A 61 -10.64 3.06 -3.59
CA PHE A 61 -10.93 1.84 -4.35
C PHE A 61 -12.42 1.69 -4.58
N LYS A 62 -12.76 1.14 -5.74
CA LYS A 62 -14.09 0.71 -6.17
C LYS A 62 -13.99 -0.71 -6.73
N GLU A 63 -15.11 -1.42 -6.72
CA GLU A 63 -15.21 -2.71 -7.40
C GLU A 63 -14.96 -2.52 -8.90
N ASN A 64 -14.29 -3.50 -9.51
CA ASN A 64 -13.83 -3.50 -10.90
C ASN A 64 -12.69 -2.53 -11.24
N ASP A 65 -12.11 -1.83 -10.26
CA ASP A 65 -10.89 -1.04 -10.50
C ASP A 65 -9.74 -1.97 -10.88
N GLU A 66 -8.92 -1.51 -11.84
CA GLU A 66 -7.66 -2.14 -12.19
C GLU A 66 -6.52 -1.46 -11.42
N ILE A 67 -5.80 -2.26 -10.62
CA ILE A 67 -4.79 -1.75 -9.70
C ILE A 67 -3.48 -2.51 -9.84
N LEU A 68 -2.38 -1.76 -9.84
CA LEU A 68 -1.03 -2.28 -9.65
C LEU A 68 -0.64 -2.02 -8.20
N VAL A 69 -0.24 -3.08 -7.49
CA VAL A 69 0.22 -2.98 -6.11
C VAL A 69 1.65 -3.46 -5.98
N SER A 70 2.36 -2.84 -5.05
CA SER A 70 3.56 -3.40 -4.44
C SER A 70 3.21 -3.83 -3.03
N ASN A 71 3.34 -5.12 -2.75
CA ASN A 71 2.89 -5.74 -1.52
C ASN A 71 4.03 -6.48 -0.81
N LEU A 72 4.01 -6.44 0.51
CA LEU A 72 4.81 -7.31 1.37
C LEU A 72 3.87 -8.32 2.02
N GLY A 73 3.96 -9.58 1.57
CA GLY A 73 2.94 -10.59 1.90
C GLY A 73 1.57 -10.12 1.38
N LYS A 74 0.55 -10.04 2.24
CA LYS A 74 -0.79 -9.55 1.86
C LYS A 74 -1.00 -8.05 2.05
N LYS A 75 -0.01 -7.33 2.59
CA LYS A 75 -0.17 -5.91 2.91
C LYS A 75 0.34 -5.05 1.75
N ILE A 76 -0.51 -4.14 1.27
CA ILE A 76 -0.17 -3.18 0.22
C ILE A 76 0.69 -2.07 0.83
N ILE A 77 1.84 -1.81 0.21
CA ILE A 77 2.75 -0.71 0.57
C ILE A 77 2.53 0.45 -0.40
N LEU A 78 2.62 0.16 -1.70
CA LEU A 78 2.35 1.12 -2.77
C LEU A 78 1.24 0.60 -3.67
N PHE A 79 0.44 1.51 -4.22
CA PHE A 79 -0.49 1.18 -5.29
C PHE A 79 -0.59 2.31 -6.31
N ARG A 80 -0.94 1.91 -7.54
CA ARG A 80 -1.48 2.78 -8.57
C ARG A 80 -2.83 2.21 -9.00
N ASN A 81 -3.88 2.99 -8.83
CA ASN A 81 -5.21 2.68 -9.34
C ASN A 81 -5.36 3.36 -10.72
N PHE A 82 -5.42 2.55 -11.76
CA PHE A 82 -5.50 3.05 -13.13
C PHE A 82 -6.89 3.60 -13.45
N THR A 83 -7.95 2.96 -12.93
CA THR A 83 -9.34 3.34 -13.19
C THR A 83 -9.70 4.68 -12.56
N GLN A 84 -9.28 4.93 -11.32
CA GLN A 84 -9.53 6.20 -10.62
C GLN A 84 -8.38 7.21 -10.77
N ASN A 85 -7.31 6.83 -11.47
CA ASN A 85 -6.10 7.63 -11.67
C ASN A 85 -5.52 8.20 -10.37
N CYS A 86 -5.40 7.36 -9.34
CA CYS A 86 -4.88 7.75 -8.04
C CYS A 86 -3.77 6.80 -7.56
N ASP A 87 -2.94 7.29 -6.65
CA ASP A 87 -1.88 6.50 -6.02
C ASP A 87 -1.70 6.95 -4.57
N ASN A 88 -0.92 6.16 -3.84
CA ASN A 88 -0.57 6.45 -2.45
C ASN A 88 0.88 6.88 -2.26
N PHE A 89 1.59 7.31 -3.30
CA PHE A 89 3.02 7.57 -3.19
C PHE A 89 3.33 8.65 -2.14
N ASN A 90 2.53 9.73 -2.13
CA ASN A 90 2.65 10.79 -1.14
C ASN A 90 2.35 10.31 0.30
N GLU A 91 1.38 9.41 0.46
CA GLU A 91 1.03 8.86 1.78
C GLU A 91 2.14 7.93 2.29
N ALA A 92 2.67 7.06 1.43
CA ALA A 92 3.78 6.18 1.76
C ALA A 92 5.04 6.99 2.13
N LYS A 93 5.34 8.05 1.37
CA LYS A 93 6.43 8.97 1.69
C LYS A 93 6.26 9.63 3.06
N LEU A 94 5.06 10.08 3.39
CA LEU A 94 4.78 10.68 4.70
C LEU A 94 4.98 9.68 5.84
N LYS A 95 4.46 8.44 5.70
CA LYS A 95 4.67 7.36 6.68
C LYS A 95 6.15 7.07 6.90
N GLN A 96 6.95 7.07 5.82
CA GLN A 96 8.39 6.87 5.91
C GLN A 96 9.09 8.03 6.64
N ILE A 97 8.72 9.28 6.37
CA ILE A 97 9.29 10.44 7.06
C ILE A 97 8.97 10.37 8.57
N LEU A 98 7.74 10.01 8.93
CA LEU A 98 7.34 9.84 10.33
C LEU A 98 8.14 8.73 11.02
N LEU A 99 8.35 7.59 10.34
CA LEU A 99 9.19 6.51 10.87
C LEU A 99 10.63 6.97 11.10
N LEU A 100 11.22 7.68 10.14
CA LEU A 100 12.58 8.21 10.26
C LEU A 100 12.70 9.21 11.42
N PHE A 101 11.71 10.07 11.59
CA PHE A 101 11.65 11.00 12.72
C PHE A 101 11.56 10.25 14.06
N PHE A 102 10.72 9.22 14.14
CA PHE A 102 10.63 8.37 15.33
C PHE A 102 11.96 7.68 15.65
N LEU A 103 12.63 7.12 14.65
CA LEU A 103 13.94 6.47 14.82
C LEU A 103 15.02 7.47 15.26
N LEU A 104 14.98 8.70 14.74
CA LEU A 104 15.88 9.77 15.18
C LEU A 104 15.66 10.08 16.66
N LEU A 105 14.41 10.24 17.10
CA LEU A 105 14.11 10.45 18.52
C LEU A 105 14.58 9.27 19.37
N ALA A 106 14.30 8.03 18.95
CA ALA A 106 14.76 6.85 19.65
C ALA A 106 16.29 6.82 19.77
N SER A 107 17.02 7.20 18.72
CA SER A 107 18.49 7.30 18.77
C SER A 107 19.00 8.41 19.68
N VAL A 108 18.23 9.47 19.96
CA VAL A 108 18.65 10.54 20.89
C VAL A 108 18.37 10.15 22.34
N PHE A 109 17.28 9.44 22.61
CA PHE A 109 16.89 9.05 23.97
C PHE A 109 17.51 7.73 24.46
N PHE A 110 17.92 6.86 23.55
CA PHE A 110 18.44 5.52 23.87
C PHE A 110 19.87 5.25 23.35
N ALA A 111 20.58 6.27 22.83
CA ALA A 111 22.03 6.20 22.58
C ALA A 111 22.81 6.76 23.76
#